data_AF-A0A9D9QGQ2-F1
#
_entry.id   AF-A0A9D9QGQ2-F1
#
_cell.length_a   1.000
_cell.length_b   1.000
_cell.length_c   1.000
_cell.angle_alpha   90.00
_cell.angle_beta   90.00
_cell.angle_gamma   90.00
#
_symmetry.space_group_name_H-M   'P 1'
#
loop_
_entity.id
_entity.type
_entity.pdbx_description
1 polymer ?
#
loop_
_entity_poly.entity_id
_entity_poly.type
_entity_poly.pdbx_seq_one_letter_code
_entity_poly.pdbx_strand_id
1 'polypeptide(L)'
;MKEFEAKVQSWLEGDFDQATKMQILKLRNEDPAGLEDAFYKNLEFGTGGLRGIMGVGTNRMNKYTVGMATQGLANYILKNCSGEDLKVVISYDSRLSSKEFAKIAAEVLSANGIHVFIFDNIRPTPEMSYAVRLKGAVAGIMITASHNPKEYNGYKVSWSDGGQVTSPVDKAIVEEVAKITDPSQVKFSSDLRCGEIEAMGADVDELYLKDLLSLRLSPEACEKHSGLKIVYTPLHGCGVRLVPEILQRSGFKNIIHVPEQDISDGNFPTVISPTPEEPAALKLAIEKAEQTGA
;
A
#
# COMPACT_ATOMS: atom_id res chain seq x y z
N MET A 1 10.39 24.56 26.72
CA MET A 1 9.76 24.34 25.40
C MET A 1 9.19 22.93 25.43
N LYS A 2 7.90 22.72 25.15
CA LYS A 2 7.35 21.35 25.06
C LYS A 2 8.14 20.58 23.99
N GLU A 3 8.40 19.29 24.20
CA GLU A 3 9.23 18.46 23.30
C GLU A 3 8.75 18.50 21.84
N PHE A 4 7.43 18.53 21.62
CA PHE A 4 6.87 18.60 20.26
C PHE A 4 7.16 19.94 19.56
N GLU A 5 7.23 21.07 20.27
CA GLU A 5 7.51 22.39 19.66
C GLU A 5 8.93 22.46 19.10
N ALA A 6 9.88 21.79 19.76
CA ALA A 6 11.23 21.66 19.23
C ALA A 6 11.25 20.87 17.91
N LYS A 7 10.45 19.78 17.81
CA LYS A 7 10.30 19.02 16.56
C LYS A 7 9.63 19.86 15.47
N VAL A 8 8.58 20.60 15.79
CA VAL A 8 7.93 21.52 14.84
C VAL A 8 8.94 22.54 14.31
N GLN A 9 9.72 23.16 15.19
CA GLN A 9 10.71 24.15 14.79
C GLN A 9 11.79 23.53 13.88
N SER A 10 12.26 22.32 14.21
CA SER A 10 13.23 21.61 13.37
C SER A 10 12.70 21.32 11.95
N TRP A 11 11.40 21.07 11.79
CA TRP A 11 10.79 20.88 10.47
C TRP A 11 10.63 22.19 9.69
N LEU A 12 10.38 23.31 10.39
CA LEU A 12 10.29 24.63 9.76
C LEU A 12 11.65 25.16 9.31
N GLU A 13 12.71 24.88 10.07
CA GLU A 13 14.08 25.32 9.76
C GLU A 13 14.83 24.34 8.86
N GLY A 14 14.52 23.04 8.95
CA GLY A 14 15.20 21.96 8.24
C GLY A 14 14.89 21.90 6.73
N ASP A 15 15.46 20.90 6.07
CA ASP A 15 15.34 20.69 4.62
C ASP A 15 14.04 19.97 4.24
N PHE A 16 12.92 20.59 4.59
CA PHE A 16 11.58 20.17 4.20
C PHE A 16 11.06 21.07 3.09
N ASP A 17 10.31 20.50 2.15
CA ASP A 17 9.68 21.28 1.09
C ASP A 17 8.72 22.35 1.64
N GLN A 18 8.50 23.39 0.83
CA GLN A 18 7.69 24.53 1.24
C GLN A 18 6.23 24.16 1.49
N ALA A 19 5.66 23.18 0.78
CA ALA A 19 4.27 22.75 1.01
C ALA A 19 4.10 22.12 2.40
N THR A 20 5.07 21.30 2.83
CA THR A 20 5.15 20.73 4.18
C THR A 20 5.22 21.84 5.23
N LYS A 21 6.12 22.81 5.05
CA LYS A 21 6.26 23.94 5.99
C LYS A 21 4.98 24.79 6.07
N MET A 22 4.33 25.05 4.94
CA MET A 22 3.05 25.76 4.90
C MET A 22 1.93 25.00 5.61
N GLN A 23 1.85 23.67 5.45
CA GLN A 23 0.85 22.85 6.17
C GLN A 23 1.08 22.87 7.68
N ILE A 24 2.33 22.87 8.15
CA ILE A 24 2.67 23.02 9.57
C ILE A 24 2.20 24.38 10.11
N LEU A 25 2.51 25.47 9.40
CA LEU A 25 2.09 26.82 9.79
C LEU A 25 0.57 26.96 9.80
N LYS A 26 -0.12 26.32 8.85
CA LYS A 26 -1.58 26.26 8.82
C LYS A 26 -2.14 25.57 10.06
N LEU A 27 -1.65 24.37 10.40
CA LEU A 27 -2.07 23.66 11.62
C LEU A 27 -1.78 24.49 12.88
N ARG A 28 -0.63 25.15 12.96
CA ARG A 28 -0.29 26.01 14.09
C ARG A 28 -1.31 27.13 14.33
N ASN A 29 -1.90 27.68 13.26
CA ASN A 29 -2.85 28.78 13.34
C ASN A 29 -4.30 28.31 13.48
N GLU A 30 -4.69 27.24 12.77
CA GLU A 30 -6.08 26.80 12.65
C GLU A 30 -6.44 25.64 13.59
N ASP A 31 -5.48 24.78 13.93
CA ASP A 31 -5.68 23.59 14.77
C ASP A 31 -4.44 23.26 15.64
N PRO A 32 -4.20 24.02 16.72
CA PRO A 32 -3.05 23.78 17.61
C PRO A 32 -3.05 22.39 18.25
N ALA A 33 -4.23 21.82 18.51
CA ALA A 33 -4.35 20.46 19.06
C ALA A 33 -3.93 19.40 18.03
N GLY A 34 -4.35 19.55 16.77
CA GLY A 34 -3.90 18.71 15.67
C GLY A 34 -2.41 18.82 15.38
N LEU A 35 -1.81 20.01 15.58
CA LEU A 35 -0.35 20.18 15.52
C LEU A 35 0.35 19.40 16.64
N GLU A 36 -0.11 19.51 17.89
CA GLU A 36 0.44 18.74 19.01
C GLU A 36 0.32 17.23 18.73
N ASP A 37 -0.84 16.74 18.25
CA ASP A 37 -1.04 15.33 17.88
C ASP A 37 -0.15 14.87 16.72
N ALA A 38 0.18 15.76 15.78
CA ALA A 38 1.05 15.46 14.64
C ALA A 38 2.53 15.30 15.03
N PHE A 39 2.97 15.91 16.14
CA PHE A 39 4.40 16.00 16.51
C PHE A 39 4.76 15.43 17.90
N TYR A 40 3.80 15.09 18.77
CA TYR A 40 4.12 14.61 20.12
C TYR A 40 4.91 13.30 20.15
N LYS A 41 4.79 12.46 19.10
CA LYS A 41 5.53 11.20 18.96
C LYS A 41 5.96 10.94 17.52
N ASN A 42 6.68 9.84 17.32
CA ASN A 42 6.97 9.34 15.97
C ASN A 42 5.96 8.25 15.62
N LEU A 43 5.62 8.12 14.34
CA LEU A 43 4.84 7.01 13.85
C LEU A 43 5.69 5.74 13.94
N GLU A 44 5.23 4.76 14.70
CA GLU A 44 6.00 3.54 14.97
C GLU A 44 5.94 2.57 13.79
N PHE A 45 7.11 2.11 13.34
CA PHE A 45 7.23 0.96 12.44
C PHE A 45 7.15 -0.31 13.28
N GLY A 46 6.00 -1.00 13.22
CA GLY A 46 5.80 -2.27 13.93
C GLY A 46 6.13 -3.48 13.05
N THR A 47 5.88 -4.68 13.57
CA THR A 47 6.03 -5.94 12.82
C THR A 47 5.09 -6.04 11.61
N GLY A 48 4.00 -5.27 11.61
CA GLY A 48 3.09 -5.11 10.48
C GLY A 48 3.43 -3.97 9.52
N GLY A 49 4.56 -3.28 9.73
CA GLY A 49 4.94 -2.06 9.02
C GLY A 49 4.37 -0.78 9.65
N LEU A 50 4.15 0.26 8.84
CA LEU A 50 3.55 1.53 9.26
C LEU A 50 2.06 1.57 8.99
N ARG A 51 1.33 2.24 9.88
CA ARG A 51 -0.04 2.67 9.63
C ARG A 51 -0.34 3.93 10.41
N GLY A 52 -0.87 4.95 9.74
CA GLY A 52 -1.21 6.21 10.40
C GLY A 52 -2.04 7.12 9.53
N ILE A 53 -2.55 8.19 10.14
CA ILE A 53 -3.23 9.28 9.45
C ILE A 53 -2.22 9.99 8.56
N MET A 54 -2.63 10.33 7.34
CA MET A 54 -1.83 11.12 6.41
C MET A 54 -1.74 12.58 6.86
N GLY A 55 -0.58 13.20 6.68
CA GLY A 55 -0.38 14.62 6.99
C GLY A 55 1.05 14.97 7.38
N VAL A 56 1.29 16.23 7.72
CA VAL A 56 2.61 16.68 8.21
C VAL A 56 2.86 16.25 9.65
N GLY A 57 4.13 16.06 9.99
CA GLY A 57 4.58 15.73 11.33
C GLY A 57 5.10 14.32 11.48
N THR A 58 5.78 14.10 12.59
CA THR A 58 6.48 12.85 12.90
C THR A 58 5.52 11.70 13.21
N ASN A 59 4.29 11.98 13.65
CA ASN A 59 3.23 11.01 13.93
C ASN A 59 2.24 10.87 12.77
N ARG A 60 2.69 11.01 11.52
CA ARG A 60 1.85 10.94 10.32
C ARG A 60 2.49 10.14 9.19
N MET A 61 1.64 9.60 8.34
CA MET A 61 2.04 9.08 7.03
C MET A 61 2.30 10.27 6.08
N ASN A 62 3.54 10.42 5.67
CA ASN A 62 3.97 11.39 4.66
C ASN A 62 5.23 10.88 3.97
N LYS A 63 5.70 11.63 2.98
CA LYS A 63 6.87 11.24 2.18
C LYS A 63 8.13 11.01 3.00
N TYR A 64 8.32 11.75 4.10
CA TYR A 64 9.51 11.62 4.94
C TYR A 64 9.44 10.35 5.79
N THR A 65 8.29 10.08 6.42
CA THR A 65 8.07 8.84 7.18
C THR A 65 8.19 7.60 6.29
N VAL A 66 7.62 7.64 5.08
CA VAL A 66 7.74 6.55 4.08
C VAL A 66 9.18 6.39 3.62
N GLY A 67 9.88 7.49 3.32
CA GLY A 67 11.29 7.46 2.92
C GLY A 67 12.20 6.88 4.01
N MET A 68 12.00 7.26 5.26
CA MET A 68 12.78 6.75 6.41
C MET A 68 12.56 5.25 6.62
N ALA A 69 11.31 4.78 6.57
CA ALA A 69 11.00 3.35 6.63
C ALA A 69 11.61 2.58 5.46
N THR A 70 11.58 3.15 4.26
CA THR A 70 12.17 2.54 3.06
C THR A 70 13.69 2.48 3.16
N GLN A 71 14.34 3.53 3.65
CA GLN A 71 15.80 3.56 3.85
C GLN A 71 16.24 2.52 4.88
N GLY A 72 15.49 2.37 5.98
CA GLY A 72 15.75 1.31 6.97
C GLY A 72 15.61 -0.10 6.37
N LEU A 73 14.57 -0.33 5.55
CA LEU A 73 14.41 -1.59 4.81
C LEU A 73 15.56 -1.82 3.82
N ALA A 74 15.99 -0.79 3.08
CA ALA A 74 17.10 -0.88 2.14
C ALA A 74 18.40 -1.26 2.87
N ASN A 75 18.69 -0.62 4.00
CA ASN A 75 19.84 -0.93 4.85
C ASN A 75 19.80 -2.38 5.33
N TYR A 76 18.63 -2.85 5.77
CA TYR A 76 18.44 -4.25 6.19
C TYR A 76 18.73 -5.23 5.05
N ILE A 77 18.17 -4.99 3.87
CA ILE A 77 18.36 -5.83 2.68
C ILE A 77 19.83 -5.89 2.30
N LEU A 78 20.50 -4.75 2.14
CA LEU A 78 21.91 -4.68 1.73
C LEU A 78 22.87 -5.34 2.73
N LYS A 79 22.52 -5.35 4.01
CA LYS A 79 23.33 -5.95 5.07
C LYS A 79 23.15 -7.46 5.17
N ASN A 80 21.94 -7.98 4.95
CA ASN A 80 21.59 -9.36 5.28
C ASN A 80 21.35 -10.26 4.06
N CYS A 81 21.18 -9.67 2.88
CA CYS A 81 20.93 -10.41 1.65
C CYS A 81 22.14 -10.33 0.73
N SER A 82 22.54 -11.46 0.16
CA SER A 82 23.65 -11.55 -0.80
C SER A 82 23.12 -11.74 -2.22
N GLY A 83 23.73 -11.07 -3.20
CA GLY A 83 23.41 -11.21 -4.62
C GLY A 83 23.73 -9.93 -5.38
N GLU A 84 24.05 -10.06 -6.67
CA GLU A 84 24.37 -8.90 -7.52
C GLU A 84 23.12 -8.15 -8.00
N ASP A 85 21.92 -8.72 -7.82
CA ASP A 85 20.66 -8.24 -8.41
C ASP A 85 19.51 -8.31 -7.37
N LEU A 86 19.64 -7.52 -6.31
CA LEU A 86 18.62 -7.41 -5.26
C LEU A 86 17.39 -6.68 -5.79
N LYS A 87 16.23 -7.34 -5.68
CA LYS A 87 14.95 -6.87 -6.26
C LYS A 87 13.89 -6.67 -5.20
N VAL A 88 13.09 -5.62 -5.34
CA VAL A 88 11.89 -5.38 -4.52
C VAL A 88 10.69 -5.12 -5.42
N VAL A 89 9.55 -5.72 -5.09
CA VAL A 89 8.27 -5.45 -5.76
C VAL A 89 7.47 -4.44 -4.94
N ILE A 90 6.83 -3.47 -5.60
CA ILE A 90 5.98 -2.47 -4.95
C ILE A 90 4.60 -2.46 -5.60
N SER A 91 3.57 -2.52 -4.75
CA SER A 91 2.18 -2.25 -5.13
C SER A 91 1.53 -1.28 -4.16
N TYR A 92 0.35 -0.81 -4.52
CA TYR A 92 -0.40 0.16 -3.74
C TYR A 92 -1.91 0.07 -4.00
N ASP A 93 -2.71 0.54 -3.05
CA ASP A 93 -4.17 0.55 -3.14
C ASP A 93 -4.76 1.89 -3.63
N SER A 94 -6.10 1.99 -3.64
CA SER A 94 -6.83 3.16 -4.13
C SER A 94 -6.75 4.39 -3.22
N ARG A 95 -6.17 4.31 -2.02
CA ARG A 95 -6.14 5.43 -1.08
C ARG A 95 -5.40 6.64 -1.66
N LEU A 96 -5.76 7.81 -1.15
CA LEU A 96 -5.06 9.04 -1.48
C LEU A 96 -3.57 8.91 -1.12
N SER A 97 -2.70 9.50 -1.93
CA SER A 97 -1.23 9.45 -1.80
C SER A 97 -0.59 8.06 -1.93
N SER A 98 -1.34 6.96 -2.07
CA SER A 98 -0.77 5.61 -2.19
C SER A 98 0.21 5.48 -3.36
N LYS A 99 -0.16 6.02 -4.52
CA LYS A 99 0.72 6.09 -5.71
C LYS A 99 2.00 6.89 -5.47
N GLU A 100 1.88 8.02 -4.77
CA GLU A 100 3.01 8.89 -4.47
C GLU A 100 3.97 8.24 -3.47
N PHE A 101 3.45 7.63 -2.41
CA PHE A 101 4.25 6.88 -1.44
C PHE A 101 4.93 5.66 -2.08
N ALA A 102 4.26 4.96 -3.01
CA ALA A 102 4.88 3.87 -3.76
C ALA A 102 6.06 4.36 -4.60
N LYS A 103 5.89 5.52 -5.26
CA LYS A 103 6.97 6.16 -6.03
C LYS A 103 8.15 6.56 -5.13
N ILE A 104 7.89 7.18 -3.98
CA ILE A 104 8.94 7.54 -3.01
C ILE A 104 9.69 6.30 -2.54
N ALA A 105 8.99 5.22 -2.22
CA ALA A 105 9.63 3.97 -1.84
C ALA A 105 10.50 3.40 -2.97
N ALA A 106 10.02 3.45 -4.21
CA ALA A 106 10.80 3.01 -5.38
C ALA A 106 12.08 3.84 -5.57
N GLU A 107 11.97 5.17 -5.48
CA GLU A 107 13.10 6.10 -5.64
C GLU A 107 14.16 5.88 -4.56
N VAL A 108 13.76 5.70 -3.30
CA VAL A 108 14.69 5.44 -2.20
C VAL A 108 15.41 4.10 -2.36
N LEU A 109 14.71 3.04 -2.75
CA LEU A 109 15.33 1.73 -3.01
C LEU A 109 16.30 1.80 -4.18
N SER A 110 15.89 2.41 -5.29
CA SER A 110 16.70 2.62 -6.48
C SER A 110 17.97 3.43 -6.18
N ALA A 111 17.87 4.49 -5.38
CA ALA A 111 19.01 5.29 -4.92
C ALA A 111 19.99 4.51 -4.01
N ASN A 112 19.54 3.40 -3.43
CA ASN A 112 20.37 2.45 -2.69
C ASN A 112 20.87 1.27 -3.55
N GLY A 113 20.66 1.31 -4.87
CA GLY A 113 21.15 0.30 -5.82
C GLY A 113 20.27 -0.96 -5.90
N ILE A 114 19.05 -0.93 -5.36
CA ILE A 114 18.11 -2.05 -5.40
C ILE A 114 17.21 -1.90 -6.63
N HIS A 115 17.08 -2.95 -7.44
CA HIS A 115 16.15 -2.99 -8.56
C HIS A 115 14.72 -3.00 -8.03
N VAL A 116 13.86 -2.14 -8.55
CA VAL A 116 12.45 -2.07 -8.14
C VAL A 116 11.54 -2.43 -9.30
N PHE A 117 10.64 -3.38 -9.07
CA PHE A 117 9.46 -3.54 -9.91
C PHE A 117 8.27 -2.85 -9.26
N ILE A 118 7.57 -1.97 -9.97
CA ILE A 118 6.41 -1.25 -9.44
C ILE A 118 5.20 -1.43 -10.36
N PHE A 119 4.02 -1.69 -9.80
CA PHE A 119 2.82 -1.74 -10.62
C PHE A 119 2.43 -0.38 -11.19
N ASP A 120 2.01 -0.36 -12.45
CA ASP A 120 1.62 0.82 -13.22
C ASP A 120 0.35 1.52 -12.71
N ASN A 121 -0.47 0.76 -11.98
CA ASN A 121 -1.71 1.17 -11.37
C ASN A 121 -1.99 0.29 -10.14
N ILE A 122 -3.06 0.57 -9.40
CA ILE A 122 -3.42 -0.17 -8.19
C ILE A 122 -3.46 -1.68 -8.46
N ARG A 123 -2.94 -2.49 -7.54
CA ARG A 123 -3.07 -3.96 -7.54
C ARG A 123 -3.18 -4.49 -6.11
N PRO A 124 -3.98 -5.54 -5.88
CA PRO A 124 -4.24 -6.04 -4.53
C PRO A 124 -2.99 -6.70 -3.92
N THR A 125 -2.92 -6.71 -2.59
CA THR A 125 -1.87 -7.40 -1.81
C THR A 125 -1.52 -8.82 -2.30
N PRO A 126 -2.50 -9.72 -2.59
CA PRO A 126 -2.17 -11.06 -3.09
C PRO A 126 -1.44 -11.09 -4.43
N GLU A 127 -1.68 -10.12 -5.32
CA GLU A 127 -0.96 -10.07 -6.59
C GLU A 127 0.44 -9.48 -6.44
N MET A 128 0.62 -8.52 -5.52
CA MET A 128 1.96 -8.09 -5.09
C MET A 128 2.76 -9.28 -4.54
N SER A 129 2.14 -10.08 -3.66
CA SER A 129 2.72 -11.30 -3.11
C SER A 129 3.10 -12.31 -4.21
N TYR A 130 2.23 -12.50 -5.20
CA TYR A 130 2.52 -13.33 -6.38
C TYR A 130 3.71 -12.79 -7.18
N ALA A 131 3.73 -11.49 -7.45
CA ALA A 131 4.78 -10.83 -8.22
C ALA A 131 6.16 -10.89 -7.53
N VAL A 132 6.21 -10.83 -6.19
CA VAL A 132 7.46 -11.04 -5.43
C VAL A 132 8.10 -12.38 -5.81
N ARG A 133 7.31 -13.45 -5.81
CA ARG A 133 7.77 -14.80 -6.15
C ARG A 133 8.10 -14.91 -7.63
N LEU A 134 7.28 -14.34 -8.51
CA LEU A 134 7.47 -14.35 -9.96
C LEU A 134 8.79 -13.70 -10.38
N LYS A 135 9.12 -12.55 -9.78
CA LYS A 135 10.32 -11.78 -10.11
C LYS A 135 11.56 -12.21 -9.31
N GLY A 136 11.43 -13.18 -8.40
CA GLY A 136 12.51 -13.58 -7.49
C GLY A 136 12.97 -12.43 -6.58
N ALA A 137 12.04 -11.55 -6.19
CA ALA A 137 12.33 -10.42 -5.34
C ALA A 137 12.56 -10.86 -3.89
N VAL A 138 13.44 -10.15 -3.19
CA VAL A 138 13.74 -10.44 -1.79
C VAL A 138 12.67 -9.91 -0.84
N ALA A 139 11.97 -8.85 -1.26
CA ALA A 139 10.88 -8.26 -0.50
C ALA A 139 9.79 -7.68 -1.41
N GLY A 140 8.63 -7.48 -0.81
CA GLY A 140 7.51 -6.75 -1.37
C GLY A 140 7.09 -5.60 -0.47
N ILE A 141 6.68 -4.47 -1.04
CA ILE A 141 6.06 -3.35 -0.33
C ILE A 141 4.63 -3.19 -0.82
N MET A 142 3.68 -3.18 0.12
CA MET A 142 2.30 -2.81 -0.16
C MET A 142 1.97 -1.50 0.56
N ILE A 143 1.70 -0.45 -0.21
CA ILE A 143 1.22 0.82 0.31
C ILE A 143 -0.31 0.72 0.49
N THR A 144 -0.74 0.51 1.73
CA THR A 144 -2.15 0.34 2.09
C THR A 144 -2.36 0.43 3.60
N ALA A 145 -3.47 1.05 4.02
CA ALA A 145 -4.03 0.88 5.37
C ALA A 145 -5.18 -0.14 5.41
N SER A 146 -5.27 -1.04 4.43
CA SER A 146 -6.25 -2.13 4.37
C SER A 146 -7.70 -1.59 4.40
N HIS A 147 -8.41 -1.80 5.50
CA HIS A 147 -9.80 -1.43 5.69
C HIS A 147 -9.99 -0.13 6.50
N ASN A 148 -8.91 0.58 6.87
CA ASN A 148 -9.03 1.81 7.66
C ASN A 148 -9.78 2.93 6.89
N PRO A 149 -10.27 3.97 7.59
CA PRO A 149 -10.85 5.17 6.96
C PRO A 149 -9.93 5.85 5.95
N LYS A 150 -10.48 6.71 5.09
CA LYS A 150 -9.76 7.37 3.97
C LYS A 150 -8.56 8.21 4.40
N GLU A 151 -8.57 8.75 5.62
CA GLU A 151 -7.51 9.58 6.18
C GLU A 151 -6.24 8.77 6.46
N TYR A 152 -6.35 7.45 6.55
CA TYR A 152 -5.24 6.55 6.84
C TYR A 152 -4.56 6.05 5.58
N ASN A 153 -3.24 5.89 5.68
CA ASN A 153 -2.45 5.07 4.77
C ASN A 153 -1.45 4.21 5.56
N GLY A 154 -0.72 3.34 4.87
CA GLY A 154 0.20 2.42 5.51
C GLY A 154 1.26 1.92 4.56
N TYR A 155 2.27 1.26 5.14
CA TYR A 155 3.40 0.68 4.45
C TYR A 155 3.62 -0.70 5.05
N LYS A 156 3.41 -1.76 4.28
CA LYS A 156 3.57 -3.14 4.74
C LYS A 156 4.68 -3.83 3.97
N VAL A 157 5.46 -4.66 4.66
CA VAL A 157 6.56 -5.42 4.06
C VAL A 157 6.19 -6.90 3.98
N SER A 158 6.43 -7.49 2.83
CA SER A 158 6.42 -8.93 2.58
C SER A 158 7.84 -9.39 2.26
N TRP A 159 8.16 -10.65 2.51
CA TRP A 159 9.48 -11.22 2.24
C TRP A 159 9.50 -12.05 0.97
N SER A 160 10.60 -12.75 0.70
CA SER A 160 10.87 -13.48 -0.54
C SER A 160 9.90 -14.61 -0.86
N ASP A 161 9.16 -15.11 0.13
CA ASP A 161 8.08 -16.08 -0.05
C ASP A 161 6.74 -15.42 -0.44
N GLY A 162 6.71 -14.10 -0.55
CA GLY A 162 5.50 -13.29 -0.79
C GLY A 162 4.63 -13.12 0.46
N GLY A 163 4.98 -13.72 1.60
CA GLY A 163 4.25 -13.60 2.85
C GLY A 163 4.63 -12.33 3.61
N GLN A 164 3.75 -11.88 4.50
CA GLN A 164 4.07 -10.79 5.41
C GLN A 164 5.30 -11.15 6.26
N VAL A 165 6.20 -10.19 6.50
CA VAL A 165 7.37 -10.42 7.35
C VAL A 165 6.94 -10.88 8.75
N THR A 166 7.66 -11.85 9.29
CA THR A 166 7.46 -12.38 10.64
C THR A 166 8.81 -12.50 11.36
N SER A 167 8.77 -12.77 12.65
CA SER A 167 9.99 -12.94 13.47
C SER A 167 10.87 -14.07 12.92
N PRO A 168 12.20 -13.87 12.86
CA PRO A 168 12.96 -12.73 13.41
C PRO A 168 13.17 -11.55 12.44
N VAL A 169 12.78 -11.69 11.17
CA VAL A 169 13.08 -10.70 10.11
C VAL A 169 12.35 -9.38 10.37
N ASP A 170 11.09 -9.43 10.81
CA ASP A 170 10.30 -8.24 11.13
C ASP A 170 10.97 -7.34 12.19
N LYS A 171 11.47 -7.91 13.29
CA LYS A 171 12.16 -7.20 14.37
C LYS A 171 13.48 -6.61 13.89
N ALA A 172 14.23 -7.34 13.09
CA ALA A 172 15.49 -6.84 12.57
C ALA A 172 15.28 -5.68 11.56
N ILE A 173 14.20 -5.71 10.77
CA ILE A 173 13.80 -4.56 9.95
C ILE A 173 13.42 -3.37 10.85
N VAL A 174 12.60 -3.58 11.89
CA VAL A 174 12.22 -2.53 12.86
C VAL A 174 13.46 -1.88 13.47
N GLU A 175 14.47 -2.68 13.85
CA GLU A 175 15.73 -2.19 14.40
C GLU A 175 16.53 -1.34 13.40
N GLU A 176 16.60 -1.72 12.11
CA GLU A 176 17.27 -0.91 11.09
C GLU A 176 16.48 0.37 10.76
N VAL A 177 15.14 0.33 10.76
CA VAL A 177 14.29 1.52 10.60
C VAL A 177 14.45 2.49 11.77
N ALA A 178 14.53 1.98 13.00
CA ALA A 178 14.69 2.81 14.20
C ALA A 178 16.04 3.57 14.24
N LYS A 179 17.03 3.14 13.47
CA LYS A 179 18.31 3.87 13.31
C LYS A 179 18.18 5.08 12.40
N ILE A 180 17.15 5.13 11.55
CA ILE A 180 16.88 6.27 10.69
C ILE A 180 16.14 7.32 11.52
N THR A 181 16.86 8.30 12.04
CA THR A 181 16.32 9.28 13.00
C THR A 181 15.98 10.63 12.37
N ASP A 182 16.48 10.89 11.16
CA ASP A 182 16.30 12.15 10.46
C ASP A 182 16.14 11.95 8.95
N PRO A 183 15.25 12.69 8.26
CA PRO A 183 15.08 12.57 6.82
C PRO A 183 16.34 12.82 5.98
N SER A 184 17.32 13.58 6.47
CA SER A 184 18.60 13.79 5.79
C SER A 184 19.42 12.49 5.62
N GLN A 185 19.10 11.43 6.37
CA GLN A 185 19.72 10.12 6.23
C GLN A 185 19.12 9.29 5.08
N VAL A 186 18.02 9.76 4.47
CA VAL A 186 17.30 9.08 3.40
C VAL A 186 17.81 9.56 2.04
N LYS A 187 18.13 8.61 1.16
CA LYS A 187 18.48 8.91 -0.24
C LYS A 187 17.21 9.09 -1.07
N PHE A 188 16.62 10.28 -1.07
CA PHE A 188 15.39 10.57 -1.84
C PHE A 188 15.61 10.65 -3.36
N SER A 189 16.84 10.85 -3.81
CA SER A 189 17.20 10.89 -5.24
C SER A 189 18.41 10.00 -5.50
N SER A 190 18.48 9.47 -6.72
CA SER A 190 19.61 8.69 -7.21
C SER A 190 20.82 9.55 -7.55
N ASP A 191 22.02 9.07 -7.17
CA ASP A 191 23.28 9.45 -7.80
C ASP A 191 23.45 8.68 -9.14
N LEU A 192 24.56 8.88 -9.85
CA LEU A 192 24.90 8.25 -11.15
C LEU A 192 24.92 6.70 -11.17
N ARG A 193 24.72 6.02 -10.03
CA ARG A 193 24.55 4.57 -9.91
C ARG A 193 23.24 4.26 -9.18
N CYS A 194 22.18 3.99 -9.93
CA CYS A 194 20.87 3.63 -9.41
C CYS A 194 20.48 2.20 -9.82
N GLY A 195 19.69 1.54 -8.97
CA GLY A 195 18.93 0.36 -9.38
C GLY A 195 17.84 0.77 -10.38
N GLU A 196 17.51 -0.11 -11.32
CA GLU A 196 16.45 0.15 -12.29
C GLU A 196 15.06 0.17 -11.62
N ILE A 197 14.16 1.02 -12.09
CA ILE A 197 12.73 1.00 -11.71
C ILE A 197 11.94 0.55 -12.94
N GLU A 198 11.47 -0.69 -12.93
CA GLU A 198 10.69 -1.30 -14.00
C GLU A 198 9.19 -1.29 -13.64
N ALA A 199 8.35 -0.84 -14.57
CA ALA A 199 6.90 -0.89 -14.41
C ALA A 199 6.36 -2.28 -14.77
N MET A 200 5.39 -2.78 -14.00
CA MET A 200 4.65 -4.02 -14.26
C MET A 200 3.14 -3.74 -14.38
N GLY A 201 2.41 -4.58 -15.13
CA GLY A 201 0.98 -4.39 -15.28
C GLY A 201 0.26 -5.61 -15.84
N ALA A 202 -0.37 -5.42 -17.01
CA ALA A 202 -1.25 -6.41 -17.65
C ALA A 202 -0.60 -7.77 -17.92
N ASP A 203 0.70 -7.82 -18.12
CA ASP A 203 1.48 -9.04 -18.33
C ASP A 203 1.51 -9.90 -17.05
N VAL A 204 1.75 -9.27 -15.89
CA VAL A 204 1.70 -9.95 -14.59
C VAL A 204 0.28 -10.35 -14.23
N ASP A 205 -0.71 -9.50 -14.55
CA ASP A 205 -2.12 -9.80 -14.34
C ASP A 205 -2.55 -11.09 -15.04
N GLU A 206 -2.13 -11.25 -16.30
CA GLU A 206 -2.48 -12.42 -17.10
C GLU A 206 -1.87 -13.71 -16.51
N LEU A 207 -0.61 -13.65 -16.08
CA LEU A 207 0.05 -14.77 -15.39
C LEU A 207 -0.67 -15.11 -14.08
N TYR A 208 -0.98 -14.10 -13.27
CA TYR A 208 -1.69 -14.27 -12.00
C TYR A 208 -3.07 -14.90 -12.19
N LEU A 209 -3.89 -14.36 -13.10
CA LEU A 209 -5.22 -14.88 -13.41
C LEU A 209 -5.17 -16.31 -13.97
N LYS A 210 -4.20 -16.61 -14.84
CA LYS A 210 -4.00 -17.96 -15.38
C LYS A 210 -3.70 -18.97 -14.28
N ASP A 211 -2.80 -18.64 -13.36
CA ASP A 211 -2.45 -19.52 -12.25
C ASP A 211 -3.64 -19.70 -11.30
N LEU A 212 -4.41 -18.63 -11.00
CA LEU A 212 -5.65 -18.75 -10.22
C LEU A 212 -6.67 -19.70 -10.87
N LEU A 213 -6.84 -19.65 -12.20
CA LEU A 213 -7.75 -20.56 -12.90
C LEU A 213 -7.31 -22.02 -12.80
N SER A 214 -6.01 -22.27 -12.66
CA SER A 214 -5.47 -23.63 -12.45
C SER A 214 -5.78 -24.20 -11.06
N LEU A 215 -6.08 -23.33 -10.08
CA LEU A 215 -6.44 -23.71 -8.71
C LEU A 215 -7.94 -24.00 -8.52
N ARG A 216 -8.76 -23.88 -9.58
CA ARG A 216 -10.20 -24.17 -9.52
C ARG A 216 -10.43 -25.65 -9.21
N LEU A 217 -11.24 -25.91 -8.18
CA LEU A 217 -11.50 -27.27 -7.69
C LEU A 217 -12.42 -28.09 -8.60
N SER A 218 -13.41 -27.46 -9.24
CA SER A 218 -14.31 -28.12 -10.19
C SER A 218 -14.73 -27.16 -11.31
N PRO A 219 -14.06 -27.22 -12.46
CA PRO A 219 -14.49 -26.53 -13.67
C PRO A 219 -15.91 -26.92 -14.11
N GLU A 220 -16.28 -28.19 -13.95
CA GLU A 220 -17.59 -28.71 -14.36
C GLU A 220 -18.73 -28.11 -13.53
N ALA A 221 -18.51 -27.91 -12.22
CA ALA A 221 -19.47 -27.23 -11.36
C ALA A 221 -19.64 -25.76 -11.77
N CYS A 222 -18.55 -25.07 -12.10
CA CYS A 222 -18.62 -23.68 -12.58
C CYS A 222 -19.43 -23.58 -13.89
N GLU A 223 -19.23 -24.51 -14.83
CA GLU A 223 -19.98 -24.53 -16.09
C GLU A 223 -21.47 -24.84 -15.87
N LYS A 224 -21.76 -25.89 -15.09
CA LYS A 224 -23.14 -26.30 -14.74
C LYS A 224 -23.90 -25.17 -14.06
N HIS A 225 -23.23 -24.37 -13.23
CA HIS A 225 -23.80 -23.25 -12.50
C HIS A 225 -23.41 -21.89 -13.08
N SER A 226 -23.06 -21.83 -14.38
CA SER A 226 -22.63 -20.60 -15.06
C SER A 226 -23.65 -19.45 -15.00
N GLY A 227 -24.94 -19.77 -14.83
CA GLY A 227 -26.02 -18.79 -14.65
C GLY A 227 -26.24 -18.30 -13.22
N LEU A 228 -25.44 -18.74 -12.25
CA LEU A 228 -25.51 -18.26 -10.86
C LEU A 228 -25.34 -16.75 -10.83
N LYS A 229 -26.27 -16.05 -10.16
CA LYS A 229 -26.18 -14.61 -9.97
C LYS A 229 -25.20 -14.31 -8.85
N ILE A 230 -24.23 -13.45 -9.10
CA ILE A 230 -23.19 -13.08 -8.14
C ILE A 230 -23.19 -11.56 -8.04
N VAL A 231 -23.68 -11.01 -6.94
CA VAL A 231 -23.49 -9.58 -6.67
C VAL A 231 -22.10 -9.36 -6.11
N TYR A 232 -21.35 -8.45 -6.73
CA TYR A 232 -20.01 -8.11 -6.30
C TYR A 232 -19.85 -6.60 -6.11
N THR A 233 -19.31 -6.22 -4.95
CA THR A 233 -18.84 -4.87 -4.68
C THR A 233 -17.36 -4.90 -4.30
N PRO A 234 -16.51 -4.11 -4.96
CA PRO A 234 -15.11 -3.97 -4.58
C PRO A 234 -14.90 -2.92 -3.48
N LEU A 235 -15.96 -2.25 -3.01
CA LEU A 235 -15.92 -1.16 -2.03
C LEU A 235 -14.89 -0.08 -2.40
N HIS A 236 -14.83 0.30 -3.69
CA HIS A 236 -13.84 1.22 -4.25
C HIS A 236 -12.37 0.79 -4.14
N GLY A 237 -12.10 -0.47 -3.81
CA GLY A 237 -10.78 -1.02 -3.59
C GLY A 237 -10.06 -1.50 -4.87
N CYS A 238 -9.06 -2.35 -4.67
CA CYS A 238 -8.23 -2.93 -5.74
C CYS A 238 -8.95 -4.03 -6.55
N GLY A 239 -10.07 -4.54 -6.03
CA GLY A 239 -10.79 -5.67 -6.61
C GLY A 239 -11.70 -5.33 -7.79
N VAL A 240 -11.79 -4.05 -8.19
CA VAL A 240 -12.69 -3.56 -9.27
C VAL A 240 -12.47 -4.34 -10.55
N ARG A 241 -11.21 -4.57 -10.94
CA ARG A 241 -10.89 -5.22 -12.22
C ARG A 241 -10.75 -6.74 -12.11
N LEU A 242 -9.93 -7.21 -11.18
CA LEU A 242 -9.48 -8.61 -11.18
C LEU A 242 -10.55 -9.60 -10.72
N VAL A 243 -11.43 -9.21 -9.79
CA VAL A 243 -12.44 -10.14 -9.26
C VAL A 243 -13.55 -10.40 -10.28
N PRO A 244 -14.15 -9.40 -10.95
CA PRO A 244 -15.08 -9.67 -12.04
C PRO A 244 -14.41 -10.48 -13.16
N GLU A 245 -13.19 -10.12 -13.55
CA GLU A 245 -12.45 -10.83 -14.60
C GLU A 245 -12.25 -12.32 -14.28
N ILE A 246 -11.75 -12.67 -13.08
CA ILE A 246 -11.52 -14.07 -12.73
C ILE A 246 -12.83 -14.86 -12.61
N LEU A 247 -13.92 -14.23 -12.16
CA LEU A 247 -15.25 -14.86 -12.13
C LEU A 247 -15.75 -15.14 -13.55
N GLN A 248 -15.57 -14.21 -14.50
CA GLN A 248 -15.93 -14.41 -15.90
C GLN A 248 -15.11 -15.54 -16.53
N ARG A 249 -13.78 -15.51 -16.35
CA ARG A 249 -12.87 -16.58 -16.82
C ARG A 249 -13.16 -17.93 -16.17
N SER A 250 -13.73 -17.93 -14.97
CA SER A 250 -14.15 -19.14 -14.28
C SER A 250 -15.40 -19.78 -14.89
N GLY A 251 -16.14 -19.06 -15.75
CA GLY A 251 -17.33 -19.54 -16.46
C GLY A 251 -18.65 -18.91 -15.99
N PHE A 252 -18.61 -18.02 -14.98
CA PHE A 252 -19.81 -17.34 -14.50
C PHE A 252 -20.22 -16.21 -15.45
N LYS A 253 -21.51 -16.20 -15.83
CA LYS A 253 -22.05 -15.27 -16.84
C LYS A 253 -22.88 -14.15 -16.23
N ASN A 254 -23.24 -14.23 -14.95
CA ASN A 254 -24.15 -13.31 -14.30
C ASN A 254 -23.52 -12.63 -13.07
N ILE A 255 -22.45 -11.87 -13.33
CA ILE A 255 -21.80 -11.03 -12.32
C ILE A 255 -22.49 -9.67 -12.34
N ILE A 256 -23.10 -9.34 -11.22
CA ILE A 256 -23.94 -8.16 -11.03
C ILE A 256 -23.11 -7.17 -10.21
N HIS A 257 -22.69 -6.09 -10.88
CA HIS A 257 -21.90 -5.06 -10.27
C HIS A 257 -22.78 -4.12 -9.42
N VAL A 258 -22.16 -3.47 -8.43
CA VAL A 258 -22.73 -2.35 -7.67
C VAL A 258 -22.09 -1.06 -8.18
N PRO A 259 -22.65 -0.38 -9.20
CA PRO A 259 -21.99 0.71 -9.91
C PRO A 259 -21.51 1.85 -9.00
N GLU A 260 -22.25 2.11 -7.92
CA GLU A 260 -21.94 3.12 -6.92
C GLU A 260 -20.64 2.83 -6.17
N GLN A 261 -20.19 1.57 -6.14
CA GLN A 261 -18.98 1.10 -5.44
C GLN A 261 -17.92 0.51 -6.38
N ASP A 262 -18.20 0.41 -7.69
CA ASP A 262 -17.37 -0.26 -8.69
C ASP A 262 -16.39 0.68 -9.41
N ILE A 263 -15.88 1.67 -8.67
CA ILE A 263 -14.89 2.63 -9.14
C ILE A 263 -13.84 2.75 -8.05
N SER A 264 -12.57 2.58 -8.41
CA SER A 264 -11.47 2.76 -7.47
C SER A 264 -11.34 4.24 -7.07
N ASP A 265 -11.71 4.55 -5.84
CA ASP A 265 -11.72 5.92 -5.29
C ASP A 265 -11.28 5.91 -3.83
N GLY A 266 -10.14 6.54 -3.56
CA GLY A 266 -9.56 6.65 -2.22
C GLY A 266 -10.35 7.51 -1.24
N ASN A 267 -11.38 8.22 -1.70
CA ASN A 267 -12.31 8.93 -0.82
C ASN A 267 -13.40 8.02 -0.24
N PHE A 268 -13.56 6.81 -0.79
CA PHE A 268 -14.59 5.85 -0.39
C PHE A 268 -15.99 6.49 -0.26
N PRO A 269 -16.53 7.16 -1.29
CA PRO A 269 -17.66 8.09 -1.17
C PRO A 269 -18.96 7.47 -0.63
N THR A 270 -19.11 6.14 -0.69
CA THR A 270 -20.31 5.44 -0.22
C THR A 270 -20.15 4.79 1.15
N VAL A 271 -18.95 4.77 1.75
CA VAL A 271 -18.68 4.06 3.00
C VAL A 271 -17.75 4.86 3.91
N ILE A 272 -17.92 4.72 5.23
CA ILE A 272 -16.99 5.32 6.21
C ILE A 272 -15.59 4.69 6.09
N SER A 273 -15.56 3.40 5.81
CA SER A 273 -14.34 2.64 5.54
C SER A 273 -14.65 1.43 4.64
N PRO A 274 -13.71 0.97 3.81
CA PRO A 274 -13.93 -0.14 2.87
C PRO A 274 -13.78 -1.50 3.56
N THR A 275 -14.51 -1.70 4.67
CA THR A 275 -14.48 -2.94 5.45
C THR A 275 -15.74 -3.78 5.16
N PRO A 276 -15.62 -4.98 4.57
CA PRO A 276 -16.78 -5.85 4.35
C PRO A 276 -17.30 -6.48 5.64
N GLU A 277 -16.58 -6.36 6.76
CA GLU A 277 -16.99 -6.85 8.08
C GLU A 277 -18.08 -5.97 8.71
N GLU A 278 -18.20 -4.71 8.27
CA GLU A 278 -19.26 -3.80 8.72
C GLU A 278 -20.50 -3.96 7.83
N PRO A 279 -21.66 -4.36 8.37
CA PRO A 279 -22.88 -4.57 7.59
C PRO A 279 -23.26 -3.35 6.74
N ALA A 280 -22.97 -2.14 7.23
CA ALA A 280 -23.25 -0.90 6.52
C ALA A 280 -22.50 -0.79 5.19
N ALA A 281 -21.29 -1.34 5.07
CA ALA A 281 -20.51 -1.28 3.83
C ALA A 281 -21.12 -2.15 2.72
N LEU A 282 -21.76 -3.27 3.09
CA LEU A 282 -22.40 -4.22 2.16
C LEU A 282 -23.85 -3.87 1.83
N LYS A 283 -24.43 -2.84 2.46
CA LYS A 283 -25.84 -2.46 2.28
C LYS A 283 -26.24 -2.35 0.79
N LEU A 284 -25.47 -1.65 -0.03
CA LEU A 284 -25.77 -1.47 -1.45
C LEU A 284 -25.71 -2.80 -2.23
N ALA A 285 -24.79 -3.71 -1.87
CA ALA A 285 -24.71 -5.03 -2.47
C ALA A 285 -25.90 -5.92 -2.06
N ILE A 286 -26.32 -5.86 -0.80
CA ILE A 286 -27.50 -6.60 -0.32
C ILE A 286 -28.78 -6.10 -1.02
N GLU A 287 -28.98 -4.78 -1.08
CA GLU A 287 -30.10 -4.18 -1.80
C GLU A 287 -30.09 -4.57 -3.29
N LYS A 288 -28.90 -4.61 -3.92
CA LYS A 288 -28.75 -5.07 -5.30
C LYS A 288 -29.11 -6.55 -5.46
N ALA A 289 -28.75 -7.40 -4.49
CA ALA A 289 -29.10 -8.81 -4.49
C ALA A 289 -30.62 -9.01 -4.40
N GLU A 290 -31.29 -8.30 -3.49
CA GLU A 290 -32.75 -8.31 -3.39
C GLU A 290 -33.44 -7.83 -4.67
N GLN A 291 -32.97 -6.72 -5.26
CA GLN A 291 -33.51 -6.16 -6.51
C GLN A 291 -33.37 -7.12 -7.71
N THR A 292 -32.26 -7.85 -7.77
CA THR A 292 -31.95 -8.71 -8.91
C THR A 292 -32.31 -10.17 -8.68
N GLY A 293 -32.79 -10.52 -7.48
CA GLY A 293 -33.06 -11.89 -7.07
C GLY A 293 -31.83 -12.77 -7.18
N ALA A 294 -30.69 -12.25 -6.69
CA ALA A 294 -29.42 -12.97 -6.58
C ALA A 294 -29.29 -13.66 -5.21
#